data_AF-A0AAW8W954-F1
#
_entry.id   AF-A0AAW8W954-F1
#
_cell.length_a   1.000
_cell.length_b   1.000
_cell.length_c   1.000
_cell.angle_alpha   90.00
_cell.angle_beta   90.00
_cell.angle_gamma   90.00
#
_symmetry.space_group_name_H-M   'P 1'
#
loop_
_entity.id
_entity.type
_entity.pdbx_description
1 polymer ?
#
loop_
_entity_poly.entity_id
_entity_poly.type
_entity_poly.pdbx_seq_one_letter_code
_entity_poly.pdbx_strand_id
1 'polypeptide(L)'
;MKKSVFFKYILVAGLVSGGLTAIPGLSQAKEVSVVTKSDNYATPVQQPGYKKAFKKYKYDIPVQILGINDLHGGLETTGSVTIGTKNYNNVGTVARLSASLNQAQSQFKKIQHSNNTFRVEAGDMVGASPASSSLLAHESTMHALRAMNFKIGTLGNHEFDRGLAEFNRILTGGKPNKNADVLVKAYPHQSSKIQLVVANLVNKSNNKIPFGYKPYTIKTIKSHGKKAKVGFIGIETTDLPHLTVHGGYKM
;
A
#
# COMPACT_ATOMS: atom_id res chain seq x y z
N MET A 1 -30.95 -16.01 -23.02
CA MET A 1 -29.85 -15.21 -23.60
C MET A 1 -29.06 -14.54 -22.48
N LYS A 2 -27.95 -15.15 -22.03
CA LYS A 2 -27.04 -14.57 -21.02
C LYS A 2 -25.99 -13.74 -21.75
N LYS A 3 -26.02 -12.41 -21.62
CA LYS A 3 -24.97 -11.53 -22.13
C LYS A 3 -23.78 -11.58 -21.16
N SER A 4 -22.72 -12.28 -21.56
CA SER A 4 -21.41 -12.17 -20.90
C SER A 4 -20.79 -10.83 -21.29
N VAL A 5 -20.52 -9.99 -20.30
CA VAL A 5 -19.74 -8.76 -20.46
C VAL A 5 -18.28 -9.12 -20.23
N PHE A 6 -17.50 -9.18 -21.31
CA PHE A 6 -16.04 -9.31 -21.24
C PHE A 6 -15.42 -7.97 -20.82
N PHE A 7 -14.81 -7.91 -19.63
CA PHE A 7 -13.94 -6.80 -19.26
C PHE A 7 -12.53 -7.09 -19.78
N LYS A 8 -12.10 -6.37 -20.81
CA LYS A 8 -10.75 -6.41 -21.38
C LYS A 8 -9.81 -5.64 -20.43
N TYR A 9 -9.03 -6.33 -19.61
CA TYR A 9 -7.84 -5.74 -19.02
C TYR A 9 -6.72 -5.77 -20.07
N ILE A 10 -6.43 -4.64 -20.69
CA ILE A 10 -5.19 -4.46 -21.47
C ILE A 10 -4.08 -4.21 -20.45
N LEU A 11 -3.30 -5.26 -20.17
CA LEU A 11 -1.99 -5.12 -19.55
C LEU A 11 -1.01 -4.85 -20.68
N VAL A 12 -0.48 -3.62 -20.75
CA VAL A 12 0.59 -3.28 -21.67
C VAL A 12 1.87 -3.92 -21.13
N ALA A 13 2.25 -5.05 -21.71
CA ALA A 13 3.61 -5.57 -21.59
C ALA A 13 4.51 -4.65 -22.43
N GLY A 14 5.35 -3.86 -21.78
CA GLY A 14 6.36 -3.05 -22.47
C GLY A 14 7.44 -3.97 -23.04
N LEU A 15 7.42 -4.21 -24.36
CA LEU A 15 8.57 -4.68 -25.10
C LEU A 15 9.53 -3.50 -25.29
N VAL A 16 10.69 -3.53 -24.62
CA VAL A 16 11.82 -2.66 -24.97
C VAL A 16 12.73 -3.47 -25.90
N SER A 17 12.62 -3.24 -27.20
CA SER A 17 13.58 -3.75 -28.19
C SER A 17 14.74 -2.75 -28.31
N GLY A 18 15.84 -2.99 -27.61
CA GLY A 18 17.11 -2.29 -27.78
C GLY A 18 18.20 -3.29 -28.13
N GLY A 19 18.92 -3.07 -29.24
CA GLY A 19 19.94 -3.99 -29.74
C GLY A 19 21.06 -4.26 -28.72
N LEU A 20 21.36 -5.53 -28.49
CA LEU A 20 22.48 -5.96 -27.65
C LEU A 20 23.78 -5.97 -28.46
N THR A 21 24.74 -5.15 -28.07
CA THR A 21 26.17 -5.49 -28.21
C THR A 21 26.53 -6.43 -27.06
N ALA A 22 26.92 -7.67 -27.38
CA ALA A 22 27.19 -8.71 -26.40
C ALA A 22 28.48 -8.43 -25.61
N ILE A 23 28.37 -8.36 -24.27
CA ILE A 23 29.50 -8.44 -23.34
C ILE A 23 29.61 -9.92 -22.91
N PRO A 24 30.73 -10.61 -23.15
CA PRO A 24 30.88 -12.01 -22.74
C PRO A 24 31.12 -12.08 -21.22
N GLY A 25 30.28 -12.80 -20.47
CA GLY A 25 30.54 -13.14 -19.07
C GLY A 25 29.35 -13.13 -18.10
N LEU A 26 28.14 -12.77 -18.52
CA LEU A 26 26.96 -12.92 -17.66
C LEU A 26 26.31 -14.27 -17.92
N SER A 27 26.40 -15.19 -16.95
CA SER A 27 25.51 -16.35 -16.89
C SER A 27 24.08 -15.83 -16.91
N GLN A 28 23.37 -16.01 -18.02
CA GLN A 28 21.95 -15.67 -18.13
C GLN A 28 21.22 -16.51 -17.09
N ALA A 29 20.71 -15.86 -16.05
CA ALA A 29 19.70 -16.47 -15.20
C ALA A 29 18.58 -16.97 -16.13
N LYS A 30 18.26 -18.27 -16.02
CA LYS A 30 17.22 -18.93 -16.81
C LYS A 30 15.96 -18.06 -16.74
N GLU A 31 15.36 -17.72 -17.88
CA GLU A 31 14.09 -16.99 -17.90
C GLU A 31 13.09 -17.69 -16.98
N VAL A 32 12.70 -17.02 -15.90
CA VAL A 32 11.65 -17.50 -15.02
C VAL A 32 10.34 -17.13 -15.69
N SER A 33 9.70 -18.10 -16.33
CA SER A 33 8.36 -17.91 -16.89
C SER A 33 7.42 -17.43 -15.80
N VAL A 34 6.91 -16.20 -15.93
CA VAL A 34 5.85 -15.67 -15.07
C VAL A 34 4.56 -16.39 -15.44
N VAL A 35 4.31 -17.54 -14.82
CA VAL A 35 3.04 -18.25 -14.97
C VAL A 35 2.03 -17.58 -14.04
N THR A 36 1.14 -16.77 -14.60
CA THR A 36 -0.05 -16.33 -13.89
C THR A 36 -0.99 -17.52 -13.72
N LYS A 37 -0.90 -18.21 -12.58
CA LYS A 37 -1.92 -19.19 -12.21
C LYS A 37 -3.22 -18.44 -11.91
N SER A 38 -4.35 -18.94 -12.42
CA SER A 38 -5.67 -18.45 -12.02
C SER A 38 -5.82 -18.63 -10.51
N ASP A 39 -6.08 -17.55 -9.77
CA ASP A 39 -6.43 -17.64 -8.37
C ASP A 39 -7.87 -18.15 -8.28
N ASN A 40 -8.02 -19.45 -8.05
CA ASN A 40 -9.32 -20.14 -7.99
C ASN A 40 -10.03 -19.96 -6.65
N TYR A 41 -9.57 -19.03 -5.80
CA TYR A 41 -10.25 -18.68 -4.56
C TYR A 41 -11.56 -17.96 -4.83
N ALA A 42 -12.47 -18.05 -3.86
CA ALA A 42 -13.76 -17.38 -3.93
C ALA A 42 -13.56 -15.88 -4.21
N THR A 43 -14.27 -15.36 -5.20
CA THR A 43 -14.35 -13.93 -5.47
C THR A 43 -14.68 -13.20 -4.16
N PRO A 44 -14.05 -12.05 -3.87
CA PRO A 44 -14.35 -11.30 -2.65
C PRO A 44 -15.86 -11.12 -2.49
N VAL A 45 -16.39 -11.64 -1.37
CA VAL A 45 -17.83 -11.61 -1.11
C VAL A 45 -18.26 -10.17 -0.86
N GLN A 46 -19.45 -9.79 -1.35
CA GLN A 46 -20.03 -8.51 -0.99
C GLN A 46 -20.15 -8.39 0.52
N GLN A 47 -19.76 -7.24 1.07
CA GLN A 47 -19.83 -6.96 2.50
C GLN A 47 -21.28 -7.19 3.00
N PRO A 48 -21.54 -8.24 3.81
CA PRO A 48 -22.90 -8.70 4.07
C PRO A 48 -23.77 -7.65 4.77
N GLY A 49 -23.16 -6.86 5.66
CA GLY A 49 -23.81 -5.76 6.39
C GLY A 49 -24.07 -4.51 5.53
N TYR A 50 -23.63 -4.51 4.27
CA TYR A 50 -23.65 -3.33 3.42
C TYR A 50 -24.29 -3.61 2.06
N LYS A 51 -25.49 -4.19 2.03
CA LYS A 51 -26.18 -4.53 0.76
C LYS A 51 -27.08 -3.42 0.21
N LYS A 52 -27.50 -2.47 1.05
CA LYS A 52 -28.39 -1.35 0.68
C LYS A 52 -28.10 -0.12 1.52
N ALA A 53 -28.39 1.06 0.98
CA ALA A 53 -28.37 2.29 1.76
C ALA A 53 -29.55 2.30 2.74
N PHE A 54 -29.28 2.66 3.99
CA PHE A 54 -30.34 2.79 5.00
C PHE A 54 -31.15 4.06 4.74
N LYS A 55 -32.48 3.94 4.63
CA LYS A 55 -33.37 5.07 4.33
C LYS A 55 -33.19 6.25 5.29
N LYS A 56 -32.92 5.97 6.58
CA LYS A 56 -32.69 7.00 7.60
C LYS A 56 -31.50 7.93 7.31
N TYR A 57 -30.52 7.48 6.52
CA TYR A 57 -29.30 8.24 6.19
C TYR A 57 -29.28 8.72 4.73
N LYS A 58 -30.43 8.76 4.05
CA LYS A 58 -30.56 9.10 2.62
C LYS A 58 -29.92 10.45 2.25
N TYR A 59 -29.85 11.38 3.19
CA TYR A 59 -29.35 12.74 2.97
C TYR A 59 -28.01 13.02 3.66
N ASP A 60 -27.37 12.01 4.25
CA ASP A 60 -26.06 12.14 4.87
C ASP A 60 -24.94 12.09 3.84
N ILE A 61 -23.72 12.46 4.22
CA ILE A 61 -22.56 12.29 3.34
C ILE A 61 -21.95 10.91 3.66
N PRO A 62 -22.13 9.90 2.81
CA PRO A 62 -21.52 8.60 3.04
C PRO A 62 -20.01 8.70 2.82
N VAL A 63 -19.26 7.99 3.67
CA VAL A 63 -17.79 7.89 3.64
C VAL A 63 -17.39 6.45 3.83
N GLN A 64 -16.37 6.00 3.10
CA GLN A 64 -15.71 4.72 3.30
C GLN A 64 -14.22 4.93 3.56
N ILE A 65 -13.71 4.28 4.59
CA ILE A 65 -12.28 4.20 4.88
C ILE A 65 -11.90 2.72 4.76
N LEU A 66 -10.97 2.43 3.87
CA LEU A 66 -10.39 1.10 3.69
C LEU A 66 -8.96 1.17 4.21
N GLY A 67 -8.76 0.62 5.41
CA GLY A 67 -7.49 0.64 6.13
C GLY A 67 -6.74 -0.68 6.00
N ILE A 68 -5.42 -0.61 5.97
CA ILE A 68 -4.51 -1.74 6.24
C ILE A 68 -3.41 -1.29 7.19
N ASN A 69 -2.74 -2.24 7.83
CA ASN A 69 -1.58 -2.05 8.68
C ASN A 69 -0.67 -3.28 8.56
N ASP A 70 0.56 -3.18 9.07
CA ASP A 70 1.44 -4.32 9.33
C ASP A 70 1.61 -5.26 8.12
N LEU A 71 1.72 -4.67 6.92
CA LEU A 71 1.90 -5.45 5.70
C LEU A 71 3.26 -6.16 5.70
N HIS A 72 4.29 -5.52 6.29
CA HIS A 72 5.66 -6.05 6.36
C HIS A 72 6.16 -6.66 5.04
N GLY A 73 5.84 -6.02 3.91
CA GLY A 73 6.20 -6.53 2.59
C GLY A 73 5.70 -7.93 2.26
N GLY A 74 4.62 -8.42 2.91
CA GLY A 74 3.94 -9.69 2.65
C GLY A 74 3.20 -9.70 1.30
N LEU A 75 3.95 -9.55 0.21
CA LEU A 75 3.43 -9.38 -1.15
C LEU A 75 2.74 -10.65 -1.67
N GLU A 76 3.40 -11.78 -1.53
CA GLU A 76 2.93 -13.11 -1.96
C GLU A 76 2.79 -14.11 -0.80
N THR A 77 3.10 -13.69 0.42
CA THR A 77 3.04 -14.57 1.60
C THR A 77 1.61 -15.05 1.84
N THR A 78 1.49 -16.35 2.12
CA THR A 78 0.26 -16.94 2.60
C THR A 78 0.46 -17.60 3.96
N GLY A 79 -0.61 -17.67 4.73
CA GLY A 79 -0.59 -18.28 6.06
C GLY A 79 -1.96 -18.81 6.45
N SER A 80 -2.13 -19.11 7.73
CA SER A 80 -3.42 -19.52 8.30
C SER A 80 -3.84 -18.54 9.38
N VAL A 81 -5.14 -18.24 9.44
CA VAL A 81 -5.73 -17.40 10.49
C VAL A 81 -6.96 -18.09 11.06
N THR A 82 -7.12 -18.03 12.37
CA THR A 82 -8.32 -18.49 13.06
C THR A 82 -9.19 -17.28 13.38
N ILE A 83 -10.44 -17.27 12.91
CA ILE A 83 -11.43 -16.24 13.22
C ILE A 83 -12.61 -16.92 13.90
N GLY A 84 -12.81 -16.63 15.19
CA GLY A 84 -13.75 -17.38 16.03
C GLY A 84 -13.33 -18.84 16.14
N THR A 85 -14.22 -19.76 15.78
CA THR A 85 -13.94 -21.21 15.78
C THR A 85 -13.48 -21.73 14.42
N LYS A 86 -13.35 -20.87 13.40
CA LYS A 86 -13.05 -21.28 12.03
C LYS A 86 -11.61 -20.95 11.64
N ASN A 87 -10.91 -21.96 11.12
CA ASN A 87 -9.58 -21.81 10.53
C ASN A 87 -9.70 -21.51 9.04
N TYR A 88 -8.93 -20.51 8.59
CA TYR A 88 -8.80 -20.11 7.20
C TYR A 88 -7.35 -20.32 6.80
N ASN A 89 -7.11 -21.27 5.90
CA ASN A 89 -5.78 -21.56 5.39
C ASN A 89 -5.50 -20.78 4.11
N ASN A 90 -4.22 -20.61 3.80
CA ASN A 90 -3.73 -19.93 2.60
C ASN A 90 -4.32 -18.52 2.44
N VAL A 91 -4.42 -17.77 3.54
CA VAL A 91 -4.84 -16.35 3.54
C VAL A 91 -3.65 -15.44 3.29
N GLY A 92 -3.89 -14.23 2.79
CA GLY A 92 -2.84 -13.23 2.53
C GLY A 92 -2.73 -12.83 1.06
N THR A 93 -1.54 -12.41 0.66
CA THR A 93 -1.17 -11.79 -0.63
C THR A 93 -1.78 -10.41 -0.89
N VAL A 94 -0.98 -9.55 -1.50
CA VAL A 94 -1.43 -8.22 -1.96
C VAL A 94 -2.40 -8.31 -3.13
N ALA A 95 -2.31 -9.34 -3.99
CA ALA A 95 -3.25 -9.52 -5.09
C ALA A 95 -4.70 -9.71 -4.60
N ARG A 96 -4.90 -10.57 -3.60
CA ARG A 96 -6.22 -10.82 -3.00
C ARG A 96 -6.73 -9.64 -2.19
N LEU A 97 -5.82 -8.99 -1.45
CA LEU A 97 -6.14 -7.74 -0.75
C LEU A 97 -6.64 -6.68 -1.74
N SER A 98 -5.92 -6.45 -2.84
CA SER A 98 -6.30 -5.50 -3.89
C SER A 98 -7.69 -5.79 -4.46
N ALA A 99 -7.97 -7.04 -4.79
CA ALA A 99 -9.28 -7.47 -5.29
C ALA A 99 -10.39 -7.18 -4.27
N SER A 100 -10.14 -7.46 -2.99
CA SER A 100 -11.10 -7.23 -1.90
C SER A 100 -11.37 -5.74 -1.67
N LEU A 101 -10.33 -4.90 -1.69
CA LEU A 101 -10.46 -3.45 -1.60
C LEU A 101 -11.24 -2.87 -2.80
N ASN A 102 -10.95 -3.35 -4.02
CA ASN A 102 -11.66 -2.95 -5.23
C ASN A 102 -13.15 -3.33 -5.18
N GLN A 103 -13.45 -4.53 -4.69
CA GLN A 103 -14.83 -4.98 -4.50
C GLN A 103 -15.57 -4.12 -3.47
N ALA A 104 -14.97 -3.87 -2.31
CA ALA A 104 -15.56 -3.05 -1.25
C ALA A 104 -15.83 -1.62 -1.72
N GLN A 105 -14.90 -1.02 -2.45
CA GLN A 105 -15.06 0.32 -3.02
C GLN A 105 -16.13 0.37 -4.11
N SER A 106 -16.19 -0.63 -4.99
CA SER A 106 -17.19 -0.72 -6.06
C SER A 106 -18.59 -0.91 -5.49
N GLN A 107 -18.74 -1.75 -4.46
CA GLN A 107 -19.98 -1.94 -3.74
C GLN A 107 -20.44 -0.65 -3.05
N PHE A 108 -19.53 0.06 -2.38
CA PHE A 108 -19.82 1.36 -1.78
C PHE A 108 -20.35 2.36 -2.81
N LYS A 109 -19.61 2.52 -3.91
CA LYS A 109 -20.00 3.41 -5.01
C LYS A 109 -21.38 3.08 -5.56
N LYS A 110 -21.69 1.79 -5.76
CA LYS A 110 -22.98 1.34 -6.28
C LYS A 110 -24.12 1.65 -5.33
N ILE A 111 -23.94 1.43 -4.03
CA ILE A 111 -25.02 1.51 -3.04
C ILE A 111 -25.28 2.96 -2.61
N GLN A 112 -24.22 3.76 -2.48
CA GLN A 112 -24.30 5.13 -2.00
C GLN A 112 -24.31 6.19 -3.09
N HIS A 113 -24.08 5.79 -4.35
CA HIS A 113 -23.87 6.71 -5.46
C HIS A 113 -22.78 7.77 -5.15
N SER A 114 -21.74 7.36 -4.41
CA SER A 114 -20.68 8.24 -3.90
C SER A 114 -19.30 7.65 -4.17
N ASN A 115 -18.31 8.52 -4.42
CA ASN A 115 -16.91 8.14 -4.56
C ASN A 115 -16.07 8.53 -3.33
N ASN A 116 -16.70 8.84 -2.19
CA ASN A 116 -16.02 9.24 -0.95
C ASN A 116 -15.35 8.04 -0.25
N THR A 117 -14.47 7.33 -0.96
CA THR A 117 -13.67 6.23 -0.43
C THR A 117 -12.22 6.69 -0.29
N PHE A 118 -11.63 6.44 0.87
CA PHE A 118 -10.22 6.65 1.16
C PHE A 118 -9.53 5.32 1.43
N ARG A 119 -8.35 5.11 0.82
CA ARG A 119 -7.46 3.99 1.15
C ARG A 119 -6.30 4.53 1.97
N VAL A 120 -6.17 4.00 3.18
CA VAL A 120 -5.21 4.46 4.19
C VAL A 120 -4.36 3.30 4.68
N GLU A 121 -3.08 3.52 4.88
CA GLU A 121 -2.22 2.61 5.64
C GLU A 121 -1.88 3.23 7.00
N ALA A 122 -1.64 2.38 7.99
CA ALA A 122 -1.40 2.78 9.36
C ALA A 122 0.02 2.43 9.86
N GLY A 123 1.02 2.46 8.97
CA GLY A 123 2.41 2.10 9.31
C GLY A 123 2.72 0.61 9.17
N ASP A 124 4.00 0.28 9.30
CA ASP A 124 4.57 -1.06 9.20
C ASP A 124 4.25 -1.75 7.87
N MET A 125 4.33 -0.97 6.79
CA MET A 125 4.19 -1.51 5.43
C MET A 125 5.45 -2.24 4.99
N VAL A 126 6.60 -1.83 5.54
CA VAL A 126 7.93 -2.39 5.27
C VAL A 126 8.53 -2.99 6.55
N GLY A 127 9.79 -3.44 6.48
CA GLY A 127 10.49 -4.11 7.59
C GLY A 127 9.94 -5.49 7.91
N ALA A 128 10.74 -6.29 8.64
CA ALA A 128 10.50 -7.72 8.90
C ALA A 128 10.08 -8.55 7.67
N SER A 129 10.46 -8.11 6.46
CA SER A 129 9.79 -8.54 5.23
C SER A 129 10.43 -9.76 4.55
N PRO A 130 9.64 -10.57 3.82
CA PRO A 130 10.16 -11.57 2.89
C PRO A 130 11.14 -10.99 1.86
N ALA A 131 11.96 -11.86 1.27
CA ALA A 131 13.00 -11.51 0.31
C ALA A 131 12.48 -10.73 -0.91
N SER A 132 11.25 -11.01 -1.36
CA SER A 132 10.58 -10.31 -2.46
C SER A 132 10.40 -8.81 -2.21
N SER A 133 10.43 -8.40 -0.94
CA SER A 133 10.44 -7.01 -0.50
C SER A 133 11.82 -6.55 -0.07
N SER A 134 12.46 -7.26 0.87
CA SER A 134 13.70 -6.80 1.51
C SER A 134 14.91 -6.74 0.58
N LEU A 135 15.03 -7.64 -0.41
CA LEU A 135 16.12 -7.60 -1.42
C LEU A 135 16.08 -6.34 -2.29
N LEU A 136 14.88 -5.77 -2.48
CA LEU A 136 14.65 -4.59 -3.32
C LEU A 136 14.52 -3.31 -2.48
N ALA A 137 15.06 -3.31 -1.26
CA ALA A 137 14.93 -2.21 -0.29
C ALA A 137 13.47 -1.78 -0.08
N HIS A 138 12.51 -2.70 -0.20
CA HIS A 138 11.07 -2.50 -0.08
C HIS A 138 10.39 -1.64 -1.16
N GLU A 139 11.08 -1.29 -2.26
CA GLU A 139 10.47 -0.58 -3.40
C GLU A 139 9.28 -1.37 -3.98
N SER A 140 9.36 -2.71 -4.01
CA SER A 140 8.26 -3.57 -4.45
C SER A 140 7.01 -3.44 -3.57
N THR A 141 7.16 -3.27 -2.26
CA THR A 141 6.04 -2.93 -1.35
C THR A 141 5.41 -1.60 -1.74
N MET A 142 6.22 -0.55 -1.90
CA MET A 142 5.72 0.78 -2.22
C MET A 142 5.01 0.82 -3.58
N HIS A 143 5.50 0.04 -4.54
CA HIS A 143 4.84 -0.14 -5.84
C HIS A 143 3.50 -0.84 -5.71
N ALA A 144 3.40 -1.85 -4.86
CA ALA A 144 2.16 -2.58 -4.64
C ALA A 144 1.11 -1.70 -3.95
N LEU A 145 1.50 -0.89 -2.96
CA LEU A 145 0.62 0.11 -2.33
C LEU A 145 0.14 1.18 -3.32
N ARG A 146 1.05 1.64 -4.19
CA ARG A 146 0.72 2.57 -5.28
C ARG A 146 -0.30 1.96 -6.24
N ALA A 147 -0.09 0.71 -6.66
CA ALA A 147 -1.00 -0.01 -7.55
C ALA A 147 -2.37 -0.25 -6.90
N MET A 148 -2.40 -0.51 -5.59
CA MET A 148 -3.61 -0.57 -4.79
C MET A 148 -4.22 0.80 -4.47
N ASN A 149 -3.64 1.89 -4.96
CA ASN A 149 -4.15 3.25 -4.81
C ASN A 149 -4.29 3.72 -3.35
N PHE A 150 -3.39 3.30 -2.46
CA PHE A 150 -3.24 3.94 -1.14
C PHE A 150 -2.74 5.37 -1.32
N LYS A 151 -3.33 6.31 -0.55
CA LYS A 151 -3.08 7.75 -0.72
C LYS A 151 -2.71 8.48 0.54
N ILE A 152 -2.97 7.90 1.70
CA ILE A 152 -2.71 8.50 3.00
C ILE A 152 -2.08 7.40 3.85
N GLY A 153 -1.08 7.78 4.61
CA GLY A 153 -0.23 6.84 5.34
C GLY A 153 0.34 7.48 6.58
N THR A 154 0.80 6.66 7.51
CA THR A 154 1.61 7.12 8.64
C THR A 154 2.82 6.22 8.83
N LEU A 155 3.65 6.52 9.81
CA LEU A 155 4.80 5.71 10.14
C LEU A 155 4.38 4.63 11.14
N GLY A 156 4.97 3.46 11.00
CA GLY A 156 5.18 2.51 12.08
C GLY A 156 6.67 2.41 12.37
N ASN A 157 7.02 1.61 13.38
CA ASN A 157 8.40 1.47 13.82
C ASN A 157 9.32 0.84 12.76
N HIS A 158 8.79 -0.01 11.88
CA HIS A 158 9.59 -0.70 10.87
C HIS A 158 9.95 0.18 9.67
N GLU A 159 9.30 1.33 9.48
CA GLU A 159 9.77 2.35 8.53
C GLU A 159 11.15 2.93 8.91
N PHE A 160 11.62 2.68 10.13
CA PHE A 160 12.92 3.13 10.62
C PHE A 160 14.04 2.09 10.44
N ASP A 161 13.75 0.82 10.11
CA ASP A 161 14.75 -0.27 10.11
C ASP A 161 16.01 0.02 9.28
N ARG A 162 15.83 0.68 8.12
CA ARG A 162 16.91 1.07 7.21
C ARG A 162 17.27 2.56 7.32
N GLY A 163 16.76 3.21 8.35
CA GLY A 163 16.80 4.66 8.56
C GLY A 163 15.65 5.36 7.83
N LEU A 164 15.04 6.36 8.50
CA LEU A 164 13.89 7.09 7.96
C LEU A 164 14.20 7.83 6.65
N ALA A 165 15.47 8.18 6.40
CA ALA A 165 15.90 8.75 5.12
C ALA A 165 15.75 7.77 3.95
N GLU A 166 16.02 6.49 4.19
CA GLU A 166 15.84 5.44 3.18
C GLU A 166 14.35 5.15 2.96
N PHE A 167 13.54 5.14 4.02
CA PHE A 167 12.08 5.06 3.86
C PHE A 167 11.55 6.25 3.06
N ASN A 168 11.98 7.48 3.37
CA ASN A 168 11.59 8.66 2.60
C ASN A 168 12.00 8.54 1.13
N ARG A 169 13.16 7.94 0.85
CA ARG A 169 13.61 7.67 -0.52
C ARG A 169 12.61 6.78 -1.27
N ILE A 170 12.24 5.62 -0.73
CA ILE A 170 11.28 4.71 -1.40
C ILE A 170 9.85 5.27 -1.45
N LEU A 171 9.45 6.05 -0.43
CA LEU A 171 8.16 6.76 -0.42
C LEU A 171 8.07 7.77 -1.58
N THR A 172 9.15 8.50 -1.83
CA THR A 172 9.20 9.57 -2.84
C THR A 172 9.72 9.12 -4.21
N GLY A 173 10.23 7.89 -4.33
CA GLY A 173 10.85 7.36 -5.55
C GLY A 173 12.22 7.98 -5.84
N GLY A 174 12.97 8.30 -4.79
CA GLY A 174 14.31 8.88 -4.89
C GLY A 174 15.35 7.88 -5.39
N LYS A 175 16.40 8.39 -6.03
CA LYS A 175 17.51 7.56 -6.53
C LYS A 175 18.26 6.90 -5.37
N PRO A 176 18.62 5.61 -5.47
CA PRO A 176 19.39 4.92 -4.44
C PRO A 176 20.81 5.49 -4.33
N ASN A 177 21.45 5.24 -3.18
CA ASN A 177 22.85 5.61 -2.94
C ASN A 177 23.78 4.96 -3.99
N LYS A 178 24.89 5.63 -4.34
CA LYS A 178 25.95 5.08 -5.20
C LYS A 178 26.46 3.71 -4.73
N ASN A 179 26.46 3.44 -3.43
CA ASN A 179 26.90 2.17 -2.85
C ASN A 179 25.77 1.15 -2.66
N ALA A 180 24.55 1.46 -3.11
CA ALA A 180 23.43 0.51 -3.04
C ALA A 180 23.70 -0.74 -3.89
N ASP A 181 23.01 -1.82 -3.54
CA ASP A 181 23.05 -3.08 -4.27
C ASP A 181 22.65 -2.90 -5.76
N VAL A 182 23.22 -3.73 -6.64
CA VAL A 182 22.95 -3.70 -8.08
C VAL A 182 21.48 -3.96 -8.39
N LEU A 183 20.81 -4.84 -7.65
CA LEU A 183 19.39 -5.15 -7.80
C LEU A 183 18.53 -3.94 -7.45
N VAL A 184 18.84 -3.25 -6.35
CA VAL A 184 18.13 -2.02 -5.93
C VAL A 184 18.31 -0.94 -7.00
N LYS A 185 19.53 -0.74 -7.51
CA LYS A 185 19.79 0.23 -8.59
C LYS A 185 19.02 -0.09 -9.87
N ALA A 186 18.93 -1.36 -10.24
CA ALA A 186 18.26 -1.82 -11.45
C ALA A 186 16.73 -1.83 -11.33
N TYR A 187 16.18 -1.91 -10.12
CA TYR A 187 14.74 -1.89 -9.90
C TYR A 187 14.16 -0.50 -10.20
N PRO A 188 12.91 -0.38 -10.70
CA PRO A 188 12.29 0.92 -10.94
C PRO A 188 12.13 1.71 -9.63
N HIS A 189 12.43 3.01 -9.67
CA HIS A 189 12.24 3.92 -8.53
C HIS A 189 11.08 4.87 -8.83
N GLN A 190 9.97 4.73 -8.12
CA GLN A 190 8.79 5.59 -8.34
C GLN A 190 8.09 5.95 -7.03
N SER A 191 7.64 7.20 -6.95
CA SER A 191 6.86 7.68 -5.80
C SER A 191 5.62 6.81 -5.57
N SER A 192 5.37 6.45 -4.31
CA SER A 192 4.18 5.72 -3.89
C SER A 192 2.88 6.53 -4.09
N LYS A 193 2.99 7.87 -4.17
CA LYS A 193 1.89 8.86 -4.13
C LYS A 193 1.10 8.87 -2.83
N ILE A 194 1.63 8.22 -1.79
CA ILE A 194 1.09 8.29 -0.44
C ILE A 194 1.47 9.65 0.15
N GLN A 195 0.46 10.36 0.65
CA GLN A 195 0.67 11.52 1.49
C GLN A 195 0.88 11.03 2.92
N LEU A 196 2.14 10.94 3.34
CA LEU A 196 2.50 10.57 4.69
C LEU A 196 2.14 11.69 5.68
N VAL A 197 1.53 11.31 6.81
CA VAL A 197 1.24 12.19 7.94
C VAL A 197 1.80 11.59 9.22
N VAL A 198 2.34 12.42 10.12
CA VAL A 198 2.83 12.03 11.45
C VAL A 198 2.89 13.27 12.35
N ALA A 199 2.21 13.24 13.49
CA ALA A 199 2.01 14.40 14.35
C ALA A 199 2.93 14.44 15.57
N ASN A 200 3.33 13.27 16.09
CA ASN A 200 4.10 13.10 17.31
C ASN A 200 5.52 12.59 17.01
N LEU A 201 6.16 13.07 15.94
CA LEU A 201 7.53 12.70 15.63
C LEU A 201 8.29 13.92 15.13
N VAL A 202 9.39 14.25 15.81
CA VAL A 202 10.25 15.38 15.46
C VAL A 202 11.73 15.00 15.49
N ASN A 203 12.54 15.70 14.68
CA ASN A 203 13.99 15.60 14.80
C ASN A 203 14.45 16.17 16.15
N LYS A 204 15.32 15.46 16.86
CA LYS A 204 15.93 15.96 18.11
C LYS A 204 16.70 17.26 17.91
N SER A 205 17.29 17.45 16.73
CA SER A 205 18.14 18.60 16.42
C SER A 205 17.40 19.93 16.28
N ASN A 206 16.13 19.92 15.83
CA ASN A 206 15.41 21.14 15.50
C ASN A 206 13.92 21.15 15.87
N ASN A 207 13.41 20.09 16.50
CA ASN A 207 12.00 19.93 16.89
C ASN A 207 11.00 20.06 15.72
N LYS A 208 11.44 19.85 14.47
CA LYS A 208 10.57 19.83 13.29
C LYS A 208 10.27 18.40 12.86
N ILE A 209 9.05 18.19 12.37
CA ILE A 209 8.66 16.95 11.69
C ILE A 209 9.63 16.70 10.51
N PRO A 210 10.21 15.50 10.37
CA PRO A 210 11.22 15.21 9.35
C PRO A 210 10.66 15.26 7.93
N PHE A 211 11.56 15.50 6.96
CA PHE A 211 11.29 15.49 5.51
C PHE A 211 10.13 16.38 5.01
N GLY A 212 9.65 17.31 5.84
CA GLY A 212 8.50 18.15 5.51
C GLY A 212 7.16 17.41 5.54
N TYR A 213 7.09 16.25 6.21
CA TYR A 213 5.81 15.60 6.48
C TYR A 213 4.90 16.52 7.30
N LYS A 214 3.60 16.22 7.28
CA LYS A 214 2.58 17.02 7.97
C LYS A 214 2.01 16.24 9.14
N PRO A 215 1.58 16.92 10.22
CA PRO A 215 0.91 16.23 11.34
C PRO A 215 -0.42 15.59 10.90
N TYR A 216 -1.09 16.22 9.94
CA TYR A 216 -2.37 15.76 9.42
C TYR A 216 -2.61 16.22 7.98
N THR A 217 -3.64 15.64 7.36
CA THR A 217 -4.20 16.09 6.08
C THR A 217 -5.72 16.15 6.17
N ILE A 218 -6.34 17.08 5.44
CA ILE A 218 -7.79 17.23 5.40
C ILE A 218 -8.27 16.98 3.98
N LYS A 219 -9.26 16.10 3.82
CA LYS A 219 -9.94 15.83 2.55
C LYS A 219 -11.36 16.35 2.60
N THR A 220 -11.75 17.13 1.60
CA THR A 220 -13.13 17.59 1.47
C THR A 220 -13.93 16.56 0.68
N ILE A 221 -15.02 16.08 1.26
CA ILE A 221 -15.97 15.14 0.65
C ILE A 221 -17.28 15.86 0.33
N LYS A 222 -17.96 15.37 -0.69
CA LYS A 222 -19.23 15.93 -1.16
C LYS A 222 -20.22 14.81 -1.43
N SER A 223 -21.48 15.00 -1.06
CA SER A 223 -22.60 14.16 -1.48
C SER A 223 -23.91 14.92 -1.28
N HIS A 224 -24.90 14.67 -2.12
CA HIS A 224 -26.25 15.26 -2.00
C HIS A 224 -26.24 16.80 -1.80
N GLY A 225 -25.37 17.52 -2.51
CA GLY A 225 -25.23 18.98 -2.39
C GLY A 225 -24.57 19.47 -1.10
N LYS A 226 -24.23 18.57 -0.16
CA LYS A 226 -23.53 18.87 1.09
C LYS A 226 -22.03 18.66 0.95
N LYS A 227 -21.25 19.35 1.80
CA LYS A 227 -19.79 19.19 1.92
C LYS A 227 -19.39 18.93 3.37
N ALA A 228 -18.38 18.09 3.58
CA ALA A 228 -17.73 17.88 4.88
C ALA A 228 -16.22 17.78 4.71
N LYS A 229 -15.49 17.98 5.81
CA LYS A 229 -14.02 17.83 5.89
C LYS A 229 -13.71 16.60 6.74
N VAL A 230 -12.85 15.72 6.24
CA VAL A 230 -12.33 14.55 6.95
C VAL A 230 -10.85 14.78 7.22
N GLY A 231 -10.47 14.82 8.50
CA GLY A 231 -9.08 14.91 8.93
C GLY A 231 -8.46 13.54 9.12
N PHE A 232 -7.20 13.38 8.70
CA PHE A 232 -6.37 12.21 8.94
C PHE A 232 -5.13 12.68 9.69
N ILE A 233 -4.94 12.20 10.91
CA ILE A 233 -3.82 12.53 11.79
C ILE A 233 -2.97 11.27 11.91
N GLY A 234 -1.67 11.37 11.67
CA GLY A 234 -0.75 10.25 11.82
C GLY A 234 -0.14 10.24 13.21
N ILE A 235 -0.03 9.06 13.81
CA ILE A 235 0.54 8.87 15.15
C ILE A 235 1.42 7.63 15.10
N GLU A 236 2.64 7.79 15.60
CA GLU A 236 3.61 6.73 15.81
C GLU A 236 3.61 6.29 17.28
N THR A 237 3.99 5.04 17.58
CA THR A 237 4.08 4.57 18.97
C THR A 237 5.11 5.34 19.77
N THR A 238 4.79 5.69 21.03
CA THR A 238 5.74 6.35 21.93
C THR A 238 6.92 5.48 22.33
N ASP A 239 6.80 4.17 22.11
CA ASP A 239 7.85 3.19 22.38
C ASP A 239 8.90 3.12 21.27
N LEU A 240 8.74 3.88 20.19
CA LEU A 240 9.68 3.91 19.06
C LEU A 240 11.17 3.98 19.49
N PRO A 241 11.58 4.81 20.48
CA PRO A 241 12.98 4.88 20.91
C PRO A 241 13.57 3.55 21.43
N HIS A 242 12.71 2.59 21.79
CA HIS A 242 13.10 1.25 22.25
C HIS A 242 12.97 0.18 21.17
N LEU A 243 12.29 0.48 20.05
CA LEU A 243 12.00 -0.46 18.97
C LEU A 243 12.90 -0.30 17.74
N THR A 244 13.64 0.82 17.65
CA THR A 244 14.58 1.06 16.55
C THR A 244 15.97 1.43 17.03
N VAL A 245 16.98 0.99 16.29
CA VAL A 245 18.39 1.36 16.51
C VAL A 245 18.74 2.73 15.93
N HIS A 246 17.84 3.31 15.12
CA HIS A 246 18.06 4.60 14.46
C HIS A 246 17.63 5.75 15.37
N GLY A 247 18.61 6.36 16.03
CA GLY A 247 18.44 7.57 16.83
C GLY A 247 18.19 8.82 15.99
N GLY A 248 17.96 9.95 16.67
CA GLY A 248 17.79 11.27 16.03
C GLY A 248 16.35 11.79 15.99
N TYR A 249 15.38 10.95 16.36
CA TYR A 249 13.97 11.32 16.49
C TYR A 249 13.50 11.24 17.94
N LYS A 250 12.51 12.06 18.29
CA LYS A 250 11.78 11.97 19.56
C LYS A 250 10.29 12.24 19.29
N MET A 251 9.47 11.81 20.23
CA MET A 251 8.02 11.93 20.17
C MET A 251 7.54 13.32 20.58
#